data_AF-A0A5N5TIE0-F1
#
_entry.id   AF-A0A5N5TIE0-F1
#
_cell.length_a   1.000
_cell.length_b   1.000
_cell.length_c   1.000
_cell.angle_alpha   90.00
_cell.angle_beta   90.00
_cell.angle_gamma   90.00
#
_symmetry.space_group_name_H-M   'P 1'
#
loop_
_entity.id
_entity.type
_entity.pdbx_description
1 polymer ?
#
loop_
_entity_poly.entity_id
_entity_poly.type
_entity_poly.pdbx_seq_one_letter_code
_entity_poly.pdbx_strand_id
1 'polypeptide(L)'
;MMKLPGSLPGPKLKLRIEAQQGANLLFVNTTLVHPSTDFLTIDATGYLMYDFPAFILESEETVAGNVQAYVTNDATVFGNMTITFWAKYPATAHDSHYKEITTEVYDYVDAEDDFEFPMSLLEGHVPQLVGTEVKVTTAFMDHYTGMTVYGFAKSRIISGEVVVKFVGSSPVIFRPGMPLTIN
;
A
#
# COMPACT_ATOMS: atom_id res chain seq x y z
N MET A 1 21.88 24.24 -20.55
CA MET A 1 21.98 23.46 -19.30
C MET A 1 20.77 23.80 -18.44
N MET A 2 19.78 22.91 -18.41
CA MET A 2 18.48 23.11 -17.77
C MET A 2 18.54 22.45 -16.39
N LYS A 3 18.28 23.21 -15.31
CA LYS A 3 18.21 22.71 -13.93
C LYS A 3 16.89 21.96 -13.75
N LEU A 4 16.98 20.70 -13.31
CA LEU A 4 15.83 19.92 -12.84
C LEU A 4 15.25 20.57 -11.56
N PRO A 5 13.92 20.62 -11.40
CA PRO A 5 13.28 21.12 -10.20
C PRO A 5 13.57 20.20 -9.00
N GLY A 6 13.90 20.81 -7.86
CA GLY A 6 14.23 20.10 -6.63
C GLY A 6 13.05 19.28 -6.11
N SER A 7 13.35 18.06 -5.66
CA SER A 7 12.41 17.17 -4.97
C SER A 7 11.69 17.92 -3.84
N LEU A 8 10.35 17.84 -3.86
CA LEU A 8 9.53 18.25 -2.73
C LEU A 8 9.89 17.36 -1.53
N PRO A 9 10.09 17.94 -0.33
CA PRO A 9 10.38 17.14 0.85
C PRO A 9 9.16 16.28 1.17
N GLY A 10 9.33 14.95 1.06
CA GLY A 10 8.33 13.97 1.45
C GLY A 10 7.94 14.09 2.94
N PRO A 11 6.85 13.43 3.34
CA PRO A 11 6.33 13.49 4.71
C PRO A 11 7.44 13.19 5.73
N LYS A 12 7.61 14.10 6.70
CA LYS A 12 8.64 13.98 7.74
C LYS A 12 8.05 13.25 8.94
N LEU A 13 8.53 12.03 9.20
CA LEU A 13 8.20 11.28 10.41
C LEU A 13 8.77 12.00 11.64
N LYS A 14 7.92 12.44 12.56
CA LYS A 14 8.32 13.08 13.82
C LYS A 14 8.32 12.05 14.94
N LEU A 15 9.49 11.48 15.23
CA LEU A 15 9.66 10.55 16.35
C LEU A 15 9.91 11.34 17.64
N ARG A 16 9.14 11.07 18.70
CA ARG A 16 9.42 11.53 20.07
C ARG A 16 9.96 10.34 20.86
N ILE A 17 11.24 10.41 21.24
CA ILE A 17 11.92 9.36 21.99
C ILE A 17 12.40 9.95 23.31
N GLU A 18 11.96 9.37 24.43
CA GLU A 18 12.45 9.71 25.77
C GLU A 18 13.52 8.68 26.16
N ALA A 19 14.79 9.11 26.17
CA ALA A 19 15.93 8.27 26.50
C ALA A 19 16.78 8.91 27.61
N GLN A 20 17.39 8.10 28.47
CA GLN A 20 18.27 8.60 29.53
C GLN A 20 19.64 9.02 28.97
N GLN A 21 20.30 9.94 29.68
CA GLN A 21 21.61 10.47 29.34
C GLN A 21 22.61 9.31 29.15
N GLY A 22 23.18 9.15 27.94
CA GLY A 22 24.12 8.08 27.59
C GLY A 22 23.55 6.95 26.72
N ALA A 23 22.28 7.00 26.33
CA ALA A 23 21.71 6.07 25.36
C ALA A 23 22.19 6.35 23.92
N ASN A 24 22.65 5.32 23.21
CA ASN A 24 22.92 5.37 21.78
C ASN A 24 21.63 5.05 21.00
N LEU A 25 21.21 5.95 20.13
CA LEU A 25 20.08 5.75 19.23
C LEU A 25 20.61 5.28 17.87
N LEU A 26 20.36 4.02 17.54
CA LEU A 26 20.64 3.48 16.21
C LEU A 26 19.36 3.56 15.37
N PHE A 27 19.35 4.48 14.41
CA PHE A 27 18.34 4.50 13.36
C PHE A 27 18.74 3.47 12.31
N VAL A 28 18.21 2.25 12.43
CA VAL A 28 18.29 1.29 11.33
C VAL A 28 17.31 1.79 10.28
N ASN A 29 17.84 2.23 9.14
CA ASN A 29 17.04 2.44 7.94
C ASN A 29 16.57 1.07 7.46
N THR A 30 15.55 0.51 8.10
CA THR A 30 14.70 -0.46 7.45
C THR A 30 13.94 0.35 6.42
N THR A 31 14.49 0.44 5.22
CA THR A 31 13.67 0.65 4.04
C THR A 31 12.55 -0.37 4.18
N LEU A 32 11.35 0.10 4.52
CA LEU A 32 10.12 -0.56 4.14
C LEU A 32 10.23 -0.63 2.62
N VAL A 33 10.90 -1.69 2.14
CA VAL A 33 10.82 -2.10 0.75
C VAL A 33 9.33 -2.22 0.56
N HIS A 34 8.74 -1.26 -0.16
CA HIS A 34 7.37 -1.37 -0.65
C HIS A 34 7.32 -2.73 -1.31
N PRO A 35 6.72 -3.76 -0.69
CA PRO A 35 6.41 -4.95 -1.44
C PRO A 35 5.21 -4.48 -2.25
N SER A 36 5.43 -4.00 -3.47
CA SER A 36 4.35 -3.92 -4.43
C SER A 36 3.79 -5.34 -4.48
N THR A 37 2.51 -5.45 -4.17
CA THR A 37 1.84 -6.74 -4.23
C THR A 37 1.45 -6.92 -5.69
N ASP A 38 2.42 -7.33 -6.51
CA ASP A 38 2.22 -7.59 -7.93
C ASP A 38 1.33 -8.84 -8.06
N PHE A 39 0.01 -8.63 -8.09
CA PHE A 39 -0.95 -9.70 -8.35
C PHE A 39 -1.22 -9.76 -9.85
N LEU A 40 -0.64 -10.79 -10.50
CA LEU A 40 -0.87 -11.12 -11.89
C LEU A 40 -2.14 -11.97 -12.01
N THR A 41 -3.23 -11.40 -12.53
CA THR A 41 -4.39 -12.21 -12.97
C THR A 41 -4.24 -12.51 -14.45
N ILE A 42 -4.03 -13.78 -14.79
CA ILE A 42 -3.90 -14.26 -16.19
C ILE A 42 -5.28 -14.76 -16.65
N ASP A 43 -5.91 -14.06 -17.59
CA ASP A 43 -6.83 -14.69 -18.53
C ASP A 43 -6.03 -15.09 -19.77
N ALA A 44 -6.49 -16.07 -20.56
CA ALA A 44 -5.80 -16.64 -21.72
C ALA A 44 -5.40 -15.61 -22.81
N THR A 45 -5.79 -14.34 -22.65
CA THR A 45 -5.65 -13.27 -23.64
C THR A 45 -5.00 -12.00 -23.11
N GLY A 46 -4.94 -11.81 -21.79
CA GLY A 46 -4.34 -10.62 -21.17
C GLY A 46 -4.25 -10.71 -19.65
N TYR A 47 -3.52 -9.77 -19.06
CA TYR A 47 -3.34 -9.69 -17.61
C TYR A 47 -3.32 -8.24 -17.12
N LEU A 48 -3.69 -8.05 -15.86
CA LEU A 48 -3.52 -6.79 -15.15
C LEU A 48 -2.35 -6.91 -14.17
N MET A 49 -1.52 -5.88 -14.11
CA MET A 49 -0.45 -5.69 -13.15
C MET A 49 -0.78 -4.51 -12.26
N TYR A 50 -0.52 -4.62 -10.96
CA TYR A 50 -0.79 -3.57 -9.99
C TYR A 50 0.50 -3.18 -9.30
N ASP A 51 0.84 -1.90 -9.34
CA ASP A 51 1.75 -1.31 -8.38
C ASP A 51 0.91 -0.77 -7.21
N PHE A 52 0.64 -1.65 -6.24
CA PHE A 52 -0.13 -1.32 -5.06
C PHE A 52 0.59 -1.83 -3.81
N PRO A 53 0.88 -0.95 -2.83
CA PRO A 53 1.68 -1.32 -1.67
C PRO A 53 0.94 -2.33 -0.80
N ALA A 54 1.63 -3.36 -0.31
CA ALA A 54 1.04 -4.34 0.59
C ALA A 54 0.57 -3.75 1.94
N PHE A 55 1.16 -2.61 2.35
CA PHE A 55 0.83 -1.91 3.58
C PHE A 55 0.74 -0.40 3.33
N ILE A 56 -0.29 0.22 3.91
CA ILE A 56 -0.53 1.66 3.87
C ILE A 56 -0.53 2.18 5.30
N LEU A 57 0.12 3.31 5.54
CA LEU A 57 0.13 3.91 6.87
C LEU A 57 -1.19 4.63 7.15
N GLU A 58 -1.70 4.53 8.38
CA GLU A 58 -2.88 5.29 8.80
C GLU A 58 -2.71 6.82 8.70
N SER A 59 -1.47 7.29 8.66
CA SER A 59 -1.13 8.72 8.53
C SER A 59 -1.13 9.24 7.10
N GLU A 60 -1.28 8.36 6.11
CA GLU A 60 -1.39 8.76 4.70
C GLU A 60 -2.77 9.33 4.42
N GLU A 61 -2.83 10.36 3.57
CA GLU A 61 -4.07 11.04 3.22
C GLU A 61 -4.90 10.22 2.23
N THR A 62 -4.22 9.47 1.36
CA THR A 62 -4.84 8.75 0.25
C THR A 62 -4.28 7.34 0.11
N VAL A 63 -5.13 6.46 -0.42
CA VAL A 63 -4.80 5.11 -0.85
C VAL A 63 -4.57 5.18 -2.34
N ALA A 64 -3.30 5.21 -2.75
CA ALA A 64 -2.90 5.35 -4.13
C ALA A 64 -2.21 4.09 -4.68
N GLY A 65 -2.29 3.91 -5.99
CA GLY A 65 -1.58 2.88 -6.72
C GLY A 65 -1.74 3.06 -8.22
N ASN A 66 -1.10 2.18 -8.97
CA ASN A 66 -1.17 2.16 -10.43
C ASN A 66 -1.68 0.79 -10.89
N VAL A 67 -2.44 0.78 -11.98
CA VAL A 67 -2.86 -0.44 -12.67
C VAL A 67 -2.46 -0.37 -14.13
N GLN A 68 -1.89 -1.45 -14.62
CA GLN A 68 -1.45 -1.60 -16.01
C GLN A 68 -2.09 -2.84 -16.62
N ALA A 69 -2.56 -2.69 -17.85
CA ALA A 69 -3.18 -3.74 -18.63
C ALA A 69 -2.24 -4.16 -19.75
N TYR A 70 -2.08 -5.47 -19.90
CA TYR A 70 -1.24 -6.09 -20.92
C TYR A 70 -2.02 -7.18 -21.65
N VAL A 71 -1.73 -7.33 -22.94
CA VAL A 71 -2.13 -8.50 -23.73
C VAL A 71 -0.93 -9.42 -23.95
N THR A 72 -1.19 -10.70 -24.16
CA THR A 72 -0.15 -11.74 -24.27
C THR A 72 0.78 -11.58 -25.49
N ASN A 73 0.45 -10.69 -26.42
CA ASN A 73 1.25 -10.38 -27.61
C ASN A 73 2.08 -9.08 -27.47
N ASP A 74 2.20 -8.51 -26.26
CA ASP A 74 3.04 -7.33 -25.97
C ASP A 74 2.62 -6.07 -26.76
N ALA A 75 1.37 -6.03 -27.21
CA ALA A 75 0.77 -4.88 -27.87
C ALA A 75 0.14 -3.93 -26.84
N THR A 76 0.10 -2.64 -27.17
CA THR A 76 -0.61 -1.63 -26.36
C THR A 76 -2.12 -1.92 -26.38
N VAL A 77 -2.75 -1.85 -25.20
CA VAL A 77 -4.21 -2.01 -25.05
C VAL A 77 -4.86 -0.67 -24.84
N PHE A 78 -6.05 -0.49 -25.41
CA PHE A 78 -6.83 0.73 -25.25
C PHE A 78 -8.26 0.33 -24.92
N GLY A 79 -8.83 0.95 -23.91
CA GLY A 79 -10.10 0.45 -23.40
C GLY A 79 -10.76 1.34 -22.37
N ASN A 80 -11.92 0.89 -21.92
CA ASN A 80 -12.57 1.42 -20.74
C ASN A 80 -12.14 0.62 -19.51
N MET A 81 -12.00 1.32 -18.39
CA MET A 81 -11.58 0.73 -17.13
C MET A 81 -12.57 1.09 -16.03
N THR A 82 -12.92 0.12 -15.21
CA THR A 82 -13.72 0.34 -14.01
C THR A 82 -12.92 -0.13 -12.81
N ILE A 83 -12.63 0.78 -11.89
CA ILE A 83 -11.93 0.51 -10.65
C ILE A 83 -12.92 0.61 -9.50
N THR A 84 -13.04 -0.46 -8.73
CA THR A 84 -13.90 -0.49 -7.53
C THR A 84 -13.02 -0.64 -6.29
N PHE A 85 -13.26 0.25 -5.33
CA PHE A 85 -12.59 0.26 -4.04
C PHE A 85 -13.44 -0.43 -2.98
N TRP A 86 -12.85 -1.41 -2.31
CA TRP A 86 -13.49 -2.23 -1.28
C TRP A 86 -12.72 -2.15 0.03
N ALA A 87 -13.43 -2.27 1.15
CA ALA A 87 -12.80 -2.39 2.46
C ALA A 87 -13.48 -3.45 3.33
N LYS A 88 -12.69 -4.09 4.19
CA LYS A 88 -13.20 -4.96 5.26
C LYS A 88 -12.44 -4.72 6.56
N TYR A 89 -13.15 -4.90 7.66
CA TYR A 89 -12.58 -4.87 9.01
C TYR A 89 -13.16 -6.00 9.86
N PRO A 90 -12.34 -6.71 10.68
CA PRO A 90 -10.87 -6.66 10.68
C PRO A 90 -10.27 -7.29 9.41
N ALA A 91 -9.00 -7.03 9.12
CA ALA A 91 -8.29 -7.60 7.97
C ALA A 91 -8.31 -9.14 7.93
N THR A 92 -8.41 -9.76 9.10
CA THR A 92 -8.52 -11.22 9.27
C THR A 92 -9.90 -11.77 8.95
N ALA A 93 -10.90 -10.91 8.74
CA ALA A 93 -12.24 -11.34 8.36
C ALA A 93 -12.24 -12.01 6.98
N HIS A 94 -13.21 -12.91 6.78
CA HIS A 94 -13.42 -13.59 5.51
C HIS A 94 -13.75 -12.58 4.40
N ASP A 95 -13.36 -12.87 3.15
CA ASP A 95 -13.52 -11.97 2.00
C ASP A 95 -14.99 -11.61 1.70
N SER A 96 -15.96 -12.37 2.19
CA SER A 96 -17.38 -12.00 2.13
C SER A 96 -17.75 -10.74 2.90
N HIS A 97 -16.86 -10.24 3.78
CA HIS A 97 -17.07 -9.02 4.56
C HIS A 97 -16.62 -7.74 3.84
N TYR A 98 -16.09 -7.84 2.60
CA TYR A 98 -15.81 -6.65 1.81
C TYR A 98 -17.09 -5.87 1.54
N LYS A 99 -17.04 -4.57 1.80
CA LYS A 99 -18.04 -3.60 1.40
C LYS A 99 -17.47 -2.72 0.32
N GLU A 100 -18.28 -2.46 -0.70
CA GLU A 100 -17.96 -1.47 -1.73
C GLU A 100 -18.00 -0.08 -1.08
N ILE A 101 -16.95 0.70 -1.33
CA ILE A 101 -16.80 2.07 -0.82
C ILE A 101 -17.12 3.06 -1.94
N THR A 102 -16.48 2.87 -3.09
CA THR A 102 -16.69 3.70 -4.28
C THR A 102 -16.27 2.93 -5.54
N THR A 103 -16.78 3.38 -6.68
CA THR A 103 -16.44 2.87 -8.01
C THR A 103 -16.15 4.06 -8.93
N GLU A 104 -15.03 4.00 -9.63
CA GLU A 104 -14.62 4.97 -10.64
C GLU A 104 -14.60 4.31 -12.02
N VAL A 105 -15.10 5.03 -13.02
CA VAL A 105 -15.21 4.55 -14.40
C VAL A 105 -14.46 5.51 -15.30
N TYR A 106 -13.56 4.94 -16.10
CA TYR A 106 -12.73 5.62 -17.07
C TYR A 106 -13.14 5.13 -18.45
N ASP A 107 -13.64 6.05 -19.29
CA ASP A 107 -14.11 5.71 -20.63
C ASP A 107 -12.97 5.40 -21.61
N TYR A 108 -11.77 5.92 -21.34
CA TYR A 108 -10.60 5.76 -22.20
C TYR A 108 -9.31 5.73 -21.37
N VAL A 109 -8.59 4.61 -21.45
CA VAL A 109 -7.32 4.35 -20.78
C VAL A 109 -6.33 3.78 -21.79
N ASP A 110 -5.11 4.33 -21.79
CA ASP A 110 -4.00 3.93 -22.66
C ASP A 110 -3.05 3.03 -21.87
N ALA A 111 -3.37 1.73 -21.83
CA ALA A 111 -2.69 0.67 -21.09
C ALA A 111 -2.59 0.81 -19.57
N GLU A 112 -2.38 2.00 -19.02
CA GLU A 112 -2.21 2.22 -17.58
C GLU A 112 -3.00 3.42 -17.07
N ASP A 113 -3.35 3.39 -15.79
CA ASP A 113 -3.88 4.56 -15.08
C ASP A 113 -3.52 4.51 -13.59
N ASP A 114 -3.45 5.70 -13.00
CA ASP A 114 -3.26 5.88 -11.57
C ASP A 114 -4.63 6.01 -10.89
N PHE A 115 -4.78 5.36 -9.74
CA PHE A 115 -5.95 5.52 -8.89
C PHE A 115 -5.55 6.07 -7.54
N GLU A 116 -6.39 6.96 -7.00
CA GLU A 116 -6.18 7.58 -5.70
C GLU A 116 -7.51 7.75 -4.98
N PHE A 117 -7.66 7.06 -3.84
CA PHE A 117 -8.86 7.14 -3.02
C PHE A 117 -8.56 7.84 -1.69
N PRO A 118 -9.27 8.91 -1.32
CA PRO A 118 -9.03 9.56 -0.03
C PRO A 118 -9.34 8.60 1.13
N MET A 119 -8.42 8.54 2.11
CA MET A 119 -8.56 7.69 3.30
C MET A 119 -9.83 8.01 4.08
N SER A 120 -10.29 9.26 4.00
CA SER A 120 -11.55 9.72 4.59
C SER A 120 -12.79 8.98 4.06
N LEU A 121 -12.74 8.34 2.89
CA LEU A 121 -13.86 7.52 2.39
C LEU A 121 -14.09 6.27 3.24
N LEU A 122 -13.06 5.79 3.93
CA LEU A 122 -13.18 4.67 4.85
C LEU A 122 -13.86 5.07 6.15
N GLU A 123 -13.85 6.36 6.51
CA GLU A 123 -14.55 6.87 7.68
C GLU A 123 -16.06 6.62 7.52
N GLY A 124 -16.65 5.94 8.52
CA GLY A 124 -18.06 5.55 8.49
C GLY A 124 -18.36 4.19 7.84
N HIS A 125 -17.43 3.63 7.06
CA HIS A 125 -17.57 2.27 6.50
C HIS A 125 -16.91 1.20 7.36
N VAL A 126 -15.79 1.55 8.00
CA VAL A 126 -15.06 0.68 8.93
C VAL A 126 -15.04 1.27 10.35
N PRO A 127 -15.01 0.42 11.41
CA PRO A 127 -14.96 0.90 12.79
C PRO A 127 -13.67 1.67 13.14
N GLN A 128 -12.54 1.29 12.51
CA GLN A 128 -11.23 1.94 12.69
C GLN A 128 -10.36 1.69 11.45
N LEU A 129 -9.42 2.59 11.17
CA LEU A 129 -8.52 2.48 10.02
C LEU A 129 -7.49 1.35 10.23
N VAL A 130 -6.79 1.35 11.37
CA VAL A 130 -5.75 0.35 11.65
C VAL A 130 -6.34 -1.06 11.73
N GLY A 131 -5.75 -1.98 10.96
CA GLY A 131 -6.22 -3.35 10.84
C GLY A 131 -7.35 -3.52 9.84
N THR A 132 -7.66 -2.51 9.02
CA THR A 132 -8.52 -2.63 7.83
C THR A 132 -7.73 -3.21 6.66
N GLU A 133 -8.35 -4.11 5.90
CA GLU A 133 -7.81 -4.57 4.61
C GLU A 133 -8.62 -3.90 3.50
N VAL A 134 -7.93 -3.16 2.64
CA VAL A 134 -8.49 -2.54 1.44
C VAL A 134 -8.20 -3.43 0.24
N LYS A 135 -9.12 -3.43 -0.72
CA LYS A 135 -9.00 -4.18 -1.96
C LYS A 135 -9.43 -3.30 -3.11
N VAL A 136 -8.60 -3.20 -4.13
CA VAL A 136 -8.94 -2.57 -5.40
C VAL A 136 -9.24 -3.68 -6.39
N THR A 137 -10.37 -3.60 -7.09
CA THR A 137 -10.70 -4.52 -8.18
C THR A 137 -10.85 -3.73 -9.47
N THR A 138 -10.19 -4.17 -10.52
CA THR A 138 -10.28 -3.52 -11.82
C THR A 138 -10.92 -4.46 -12.84
N ALA A 139 -11.83 -3.92 -13.64
CA ALA A 139 -12.33 -4.51 -14.86
C ALA A 139 -11.86 -3.63 -16.03
N PHE A 140 -10.98 -4.15 -16.88
CA PHE A 140 -10.51 -3.46 -18.07
C PHE A 140 -11.13 -4.14 -19.29
N MET A 141 -11.82 -3.37 -20.13
CA MET A 141 -12.40 -3.87 -21.37
C MET A 141 -11.67 -3.25 -22.57
N ASP A 142 -11.03 -4.10 -23.37
CA ASP A 142 -10.34 -3.69 -24.58
C ASP A 142 -11.34 -3.27 -25.66
N HIS A 143 -11.07 -2.12 -26.28
CA HIS A 143 -11.96 -1.49 -27.25
C HIS A 143 -12.08 -2.31 -28.54
N TYR A 144 -10.99 -2.93 -28.99
CA TYR A 144 -10.93 -3.60 -30.30
C TYR A 144 -11.47 -5.03 -30.27
N THR A 145 -11.08 -5.78 -29.23
CA THR A 145 -11.50 -7.17 -29.07
C THR A 145 -12.82 -7.31 -28.30
N GLY A 146 -13.23 -6.27 -27.58
CA GLY A 146 -14.40 -6.30 -26.69
C GLY A 146 -14.21 -7.21 -25.48
N MET A 147 -12.98 -7.65 -25.21
CA MET A 147 -12.67 -8.56 -24.14
C MET A 147 -12.49 -7.84 -22.82
N THR A 148 -12.98 -8.43 -21.73
CA THR A 148 -12.83 -7.86 -20.39
C THR A 148 -11.89 -8.71 -19.55
N VAL A 149 -10.84 -8.09 -19.01
CA VAL A 149 -9.90 -8.69 -18.07
C VAL A 149 -10.20 -8.15 -16.67
N TYR A 150 -10.17 -9.03 -15.69
CA TYR A 150 -10.41 -8.70 -14.29
C TYR A 150 -9.16 -8.89 -13.47
N GLY A 151 -8.95 -8.03 -12.47
CA GLY A 151 -7.86 -8.16 -11.53
C GLY A 151 -8.21 -7.57 -10.18
N PHE A 152 -7.36 -7.84 -9.20
CA PHE A 152 -7.48 -7.19 -7.91
C PHE A 152 -6.12 -7.09 -7.21
N ALA A 153 -5.98 -6.07 -6.37
CA ALA A 153 -4.87 -5.93 -5.44
C ALA A 153 -5.41 -5.67 -4.03
N LYS A 154 -4.65 -6.07 -3.01
CA LYS A 154 -5.02 -5.93 -1.60
C LYS A 154 -3.91 -5.24 -0.83
N SER A 155 -4.30 -4.41 0.12
CA SER A 155 -3.39 -3.74 1.05
C SER A 155 -3.97 -3.70 2.45
N ARG A 156 -3.12 -3.55 3.45
CA ARG A 156 -3.53 -3.42 4.85
C ARG A 156 -3.12 -2.08 5.42
N ILE A 157 -4.06 -1.45 6.11
CA ILE A 157 -3.79 -0.23 6.85
C ILE A 157 -3.16 -0.60 8.18
N ILE A 158 -1.95 -0.11 8.42
CA ILE A 158 -1.18 -0.34 9.64
C ILE A 158 -0.96 0.99 10.37
N SER A 159 -0.75 0.90 11.69
CA SER A 159 -0.37 2.08 12.44
C SER A 159 1.05 2.53 12.07
N GLY A 160 1.27 3.84 12.04
CA GLY A 160 2.61 4.43 11.90
C GLY A 160 3.48 4.25 13.14
N GLU A 161 2.96 3.66 14.22
CA GLU A 161 3.71 3.37 15.43
C GLU A 161 4.72 2.24 15.23
N VAL A 162 6.00 2.55 15.46
CA VAL A 162 7.08 1.57 15.40
C VAL A 162 7.15 0.80 16.73
N VAL A 163 6.76 -0.48 16.70
CA VAL A 163 6.91 -1.38 17.85
C VAL A 163 8.30 -1.99 17.83
N VAL A 164 9.21 -1.45 18.64
CA VAL A 164 10.54 -2.04 18.85
C VAL A 164 10.41 -3.17 19.89
N LYS A 165 10.48 -4.41 19.43
CA LYS A 165 10.57 -5.57 20.32
C LYS A 165 12.01 -5.98 20.48
N PHE A 166 12.56 -5.78 21.68
CA PHE A 166 13.85 -6.34 22.05
C PHE A 166 13.74 -7.86 22.12
N VAL A 167 14.30 -8.56 21.14
CA VAL A 167 14.35 -10.02 21.11
C VAL A 167 15.55 -10.46 21.97
N GLY A 168 15.37 -10.39 23.29
CA GLY A 168 16.36 -10.81 24.26
C GLY A 168 15.70 -11.37 25.52
N SER A 169 16.37 -12.30 26.21
CA SER A 169 15.93 -12.80 27.51
C SER A 169 16.03 -11.68 28.56
N SER A 170 14.90 -11.12 28.98
CA SER A 170 14.81 -10.27 30.17
C SER A 170 15.33 -11.05 31.41
N PRO A 171 16.01 -10.46 32.41
CA PRO A 171 16.15 -9.04 32.73
C PRO A 171 17.59 -8.49 32.60
N VAL A 172 17.73 -7.27 32.07
CA VAL A 172 19.01 -6.56 32.09
C VAL A 172 19.19 -5.90 33.45
N ILE A 173 19.85 -6.59 34.39
CA ILE A 173 20.28 -5.96 35.64
C ILE A 173 21.46 -5.05 35.30
N PHE A 174 21.21 -3.74 35.30
CA PHE A 174 22.24 -2.73 35.06
C PHE A 174 23.09 -2.56 36.32
N ARG A 175 24.38 -2.89 36.22
CA ARG A 175 25.37 -2.47 37.22
C ARG A 175 26.00 -1.15 36.76
N PRO A 176 26.12 -0.13 37.63
CA PRO A 176 26.85 1.09 37.31
C PRO A 176 28.27 0.75 36.82
N GLY A 177 28.62 1.21 35.61
CA GLY A 177 29.93 0.99 34.99
C GLY A 177 30.06 -0.22 34.06
N MET A 178 29.00 -1.01 33.84
CA MET A 178 29.02 -2.11 32.87
C MET A 178 28.59 -1.63 31.47
N PRO A 179 29.41 -1.82 30.42
CA PRO A 179 29.01 -1.51 29.05
C PRO A 179 27.94 -2.49 28.57
N LEU A 180 26.79 -1.97 28.14
CA LEU A 180 25.74 -2.77 27.53
C LEU A 180 26.05 -2.95 26.04
N THR A 181 26.18 -4.19 25.59
CA THR A 181 26.26 -4.52 24.17
C THR A 181 24.90 -5.07 23.75
N ILE A 182 24.16 -4.30 22.96
CA ILE A 182 22.94 -4.75 22.29
C ILE A 182 23.36 -5.10 20.87
N ASN A 183 23.32 -6.40 20.53
CA ASN A 183 23.50 -6.86 19.15
C ASN A 183 22.17 -6.81 18.41
#